data_AF-A0A1Q7PES0-F1
#
_entry.id   AF-A0A1Q7PES0-F1
#
_cell.length_a   1.000
_cell.length_b   1.000
_cell.length_c   1.000
_cell.angle_alpha   90.00
_cell.angle_beta   90.00
_cell.angle_gamma   90.00
#
_symmetry.space_group_name_H-M   'P 1'
#
loop_
_entity.id
_entity.type
_entity.pdbx_description
1 polymer ?
#
loop_
_entity_poly.entity_id
_entity_poly.type
_entity_poly.pdbx_seq_one_letter_code
_entity_poly.pdbx_strand_id
1 'polypeptide(L)' 'MDSLQLTDAHRVATPVNWRQGEDVIIVPAVTDEEARRKYPKGWRVLKPYLRLTPQPR' A
#
# COMPACT_ATOMS: atom_id res chain seq x y z
N MET A 1 0.57 -12.64 -14.50
CA MET A 1 -0.71 -12.91 -13.81
C MET A 1 -0.53 -12.41 -12.38
N ASP A 2 -0.35 -11.10 -12.17
CA ASP A 2 0.29 -10.61 -10.93
C ASP A 2 -0.42 -9.43 -10.24
N SER A 3 -1.43 -8.85 -10.88
CA SER A 3 -2.13 -7.68 -10.32
C SER A 3 -3.19 -8.08 -9.29
N LEU A 4 -4.00 -9.10 -9.59
CA LEU A 4 -5.14 -9.50 -8.73
C LEU A 4 -4.71 -10.17 -7.41
N GLN A 5 -3.59 -10.91 -7.40
CA GLN A 5 -3.07 -11.52 -6.16
C GLN A 5 -2.42 -10.49 -5.22
N LEU A 6 -1.94 -9.37 -5.76
CA LEU A 6 -1.32 -8.33 -4.97
C LEU A 6 -2.36 -7.50 -4.21
N THR A 7 -3.51 -7.22 -4.83
CA THR A 7 -4.59 -6.40 -4.25
C THR A 7 -5.39 -7.11 -3.15
N ASP A 8 -5.56 -8.43 -3.22
CA ASP A 8 -6.39 -9.16 -2.25
C ASP A 8 -5.62 -9.45 -0.93
N ALA A 9 -4.31 -9.75 -1.01
CA ALA A 9 -3.51 -10.12 0.16
C ALA A 9 -2.93 -8.92 0.95
N HIS A 10 -2.73 -7.76 0.31
CA HIS A 10 -1.92 -6.68 0.91
C HIS A 10 -2.71 -5.47 1.43
N ARG A 11 -4.04 -5.39 1.23
CA ARG A 11 -4.86 -4.24 1.64
C ARG A 11 -4.24 -2.92 1.15
N VAL A 12 -3.86 -2.87 -0.12
CA VAL A 12 -3.36 -1.66 -0.80
C VAL A 12 -4.28 -1.29 -1.95
N ALA A 13 -4.48 0.02 -2.13
CA ALA A 13 -5.16 0.57 -3.28
C ALA A 13 -4.09 1.09 -4.26
N THR A 14 -4.23 0.71 -5.53
CA THR A 14 -3.42 1.28 -6.61
C THR A 14 -4.10 2.56 -7.12
N PRO A 15 -3.38 3.69 -7.26
CA PRO A 15 -3.94 4.89 -7.89
C PRO A 15 -4.26 4.68 -9.37
N VAL A 16 -5.07 5.56 -9.95
CA VAL A 16 -5.65 5.44 -11.31
C VAL A 16 -4.60 5.30 -12.44
N ASN A 17 -3.35 5.68 -12.19
CA ASN A 17 -2.24 5.61 -13.16
C ASN A 17 -1.07 4.72 -12.68
N TRP A 18 -1.30 3.84 -11.70
CA TRP A 18 -0.23 3.05 -11.10
C TRP A 18 0.43 2.07 -12.07
N ARG A 19 1.77 2.06 -12.07
CA ARG A 19 2.59 1.06 -12.77
C ARG A 19 3.29 0.13 -11.78
N GLN A 20 3.56 -1.10 -12.21
CA GLN A 20 4.27 -2.09 -11.39
C GLN A 20 5.65 -1.55 -10.98
N GLY A 21 5.89 -1.47 -9.67
CA GLY A 21 7.09 -0.85 -9.07
C GLY A 21 6.90 0.55 -8.50
N GLU A 22 5.75 1.21 -8.72
CA GLU A 22 5.44 2.51 -8.12
C GLU A 22 4.80 2.38 -6.73
N ASP A 23 4.75 3.50 -6.00
CA ASP A 23 4.14 3.56 -4.66
C ASP A 23 2.65 3.22 -4.71
N VAL A 24 2.22 2.40 -3.75
CA VAL A 24 0.83 2.02 -3.54
C VAL A 24 0.25 2.75 -2.34
N ILE A 25 -1.06 2.91 -2.31
CA ILE A 25 -1.75 3.58 -1.21
C ILE A 25 -2.18 2.53 -0.18
N ILE A 26 -1.79 2.70 1.09
CA ILE A 26 -2.30 1.88 2.19
C ILE A 26 -3.74 2.31 2.46
N VAL A 27 -4.68 1.36 2.34
CA VAL A 27 -6.09 1.66 2.57
C VAL A 27 -6.30 2.15 4.02
N PRO A 28 -7.23 3.09 4.26
CA PRO A 28 -7.52 3.59 5.60
C PRO A 28 -8.02 2.50 6.57
N ALA A 29 -8.52 1.37 6.05
CA ALA A 29 -8.93 0.23 6.85
C ALA A 29 -7.77 -0.52 7.53
N VAL A 30 -6.51 -0.25 7.15
CA VAL A 30 -5.32 -0.83 7.80
C VAL A 30 -4.92 0.06 8.97
N THR A 31 -4.79 -0.54 10.15
CA THR A 31 -4.30 0.17 11.35
C THR A 31 -2.81 0.45 11.25
N ASP A 32 -2.29 1.44 11.99
CA ASP A 32 -0.87 1.77 11.95
C ASP A 32 0.03 0.63 12.44
N GLU A 33 -0.46 -0.23 13.35
CA GLU A 33 0.24 -1.44 13.79
C GLU A 33 0.36 -2.48 12.68
N GLU A 34 -0.75 -2.76 11.98
CA GLU A 34 -0.72 -3.66 10.81
C GLU A 34 0.18 -3.10 9.70
N ALA A 35 0.12 -1.79 9.46
CA ALA A 35 0.97 -1.13 8.49
C ALA A 35 2.45 -1.22 8.89
N ARG A 36 2.82 -1.08 10.17
CA ARG A 36 4.19 -1.28 10.66
C ARG A 36 4.68 -2.70 10.46
N ARG A 37 3.82 -3.70 10.68
CA ARG A 37 4.17 -5.12 10.48
C ARG A 37 4.31 -5.47 9.01
N LYS A 38 3.42 -4.95 8.15
CA LYS A 38 3.41 -5.25 6.70
C LYS A 38 4.42 -4.41 5.91
N TYR A 39 4.67 -3.17 6.32
CA TYR A 39 5.55 -2.21 5.66
C TYR A 39 6.68 -1.79 6.61
N PRO A 40 7.64 -2.68 6.92
CA PRO A 40 8.76 -2.36 7.81
C PRO A 40 9.68 -1.28 7.21
N LYS A 41 9.61 -1.07 5.88
CA LYS A 41 10.31 0.01 5.17
C LYS A 41 9.74 1.41 5.46
N GLY A 42 8.60 1.48 6.15
CA GLY A 42 7.89 2.72 6.42
C GLY A 42 7.01 3.17 5.26
N TRP A 43 6.16 4.15 5.53
CA TRP A 43 5.26 4.77 4.57
C TRP A 43 5.22 6.28 4.77
N ARG A 44 4.90 7.02 3.71
CA ARG A 44 4.72 8.47 3.75
C ARG A 44 3.24 8.80 3.96
N VAL A 45 2.92 9.47 5.06
CA VAL A 45 1.57 9.96 5.35
C VAL A 45 1.41 11.36 4.74
N LEU A 46 0.69 11.48 3.64
CA LEU A 46 0.31 12.80 3.09
C LEU A 46 -0.98 13.29 3.76
N LYS A 47 -1.92 12.38 3.99
CA LYS A 47 -3.17 12.63 4.72
C LYS A 47 -3.51 11.39 5.57
N PRO A 48 -4.38 11.50 6.59
CA PRO A 48 -4.77 10.34 7.42
C PRO A 48 -5.27 9.15 6.61
N TYR A 49 -5.93 9.42 5.49
CA TYR A 49 -6.45 8.42 4.54
C TYR A 49 -5.53 8.18 3.33
N LEU A 50 -4.46 8.95 3.16
CA LEU A 50 -3.55 8.90 2.02
C LEU A 50 -2.13 8.63 2.50
N ARG A 51 -1.84 7.34 2.64
CA ARG A 51 -0.55 6.80 3.08
C ARG A 51 0.08 6.08 1.90
N LEU A 52 1.24 6.54 1.44
CA LEU A 52 1.98 5.97 0.31
C LEU A 52 3.09 5.05 0.83
N THR A 53 3.14 3.83 0.33
CA THR A 53 4.18 2.87 0.65
C THR A 53 4.72 2.29 -0.66
N PRO A 54 6.04 2.07 -0.79
CA PRO A 54 6.58 1.38 -1.95
C PRO A 54 5.96 -0.02 -2.05
N GLN A 55 5.70 -0.47 -3.28
CA GLN A 55 5.12 -1.79 -3.52
C GLN A 55 5.95 -2.86 -2.80
N PRO A 56 5.34 -3.66 -1.88
CA PRO A 56 6.02 -4.81 -1.32
C PRO A 56 6.34 -5.79 -2.47
N ARG A 57 7.59 -6.24 -2.52
CA ARG A 57 8.03 -7.31 -3.42
C ARG A 57 7.62 -8.66 -2.88
#